data_AF-A0A257JZ42-F1
#
_entry.id   AF-A0A257JZ42-F1
#
_cell.length_a   1.000
_cell.length_b   1.000
_cell.length_c   1.000
_cell.angle_alpha   90.00
_cell.angle_beta   90.00
_cell.angle_gamma   90.00
#
_symmetry.space_group_name_H-M   'P 1'
#
loop_
_entity.id
_entity.type
_entity.pdbx_description
1 polymer ?
#
loop_
_entity_poly.entity_id
_entity_poly.type
_entity_poly.pdbx_seq_one_letter_code
_entity_poly.pdbx_strand_id
1 'polypeptide(L)'
;MALDKAVKKLFPGKTLAELATAQKRQVFAEVIEASGRSSPRFTSQVPKWSRFGKGLAVVTVAISVYNIWQAQNKLRQGVKEGATLAGGALGGAAATASAGLVCGPGAPVCVTVLFVVGGIAGALLADKAAEQLLSQRDVVAWLGE
;
A
#
# COMPACT_ATOMS: atom_id res chain seq x y z
N MET A 1 -2.43 -8.77 25.71
CA MET A 1 -1.23 -7.91 25.53
C MET A 1 -1.50 -6.40 25.69
N ALA A 2 -2.41 -5.78 24.92
CA ALA A 2 -2.80 -4.37 25.18
C ALA A 2 -3.60 -4.21 26.48
N LEU A 3 -4.48 -5.18 26.75
CA LEU A 3 -5.29 -5.27 27.96
C LEU A 3 -4.41 -5.38 29.22
N ASP A 4 -3.42 -6.27 29.23
CA ASP A 4 -2.48 -6.43 30.36
C ASP A 4 -1.65 -5.17 30.64
N LYS A 5 -1.28 -4.44 29.59
CA LYS A 5 -0.58 -3.15 29.71
C LYS A 5 -1.48 -2.09 30.34
N ALA A 6 -2.74 -2.00 29.91
CA ALA A 6 -3.70 -1.04 30.46
C ALA A 6 -4.01 -1.35 31.94
N VAL A 7 -4.16 -2.63 32.29
CA VAL A 7 -4.39 -3.08 33.66
C VAL A 7 -3.20 -2.77 34.57
N LYS A 8 -1.97 -3.12 34.16
CA LYS A 8 -0.75 -2.80 34.94
C LYS A 8 -0.55 -1.29 35.15
N LYS A 9 -1.01 -0.48 34.20
CA LYS A 9 -0.84 0.98 34.24
C LYS A 9 -1.84 1.66 35.18
N LEU A 10 -3.10 1.22 35.21
CA LEU A 10 -4.14 1.80 36.07
C LEU A 10 -4.24 1.14 37.45
N PHE A 11 -4.01 -0.17 37.54
CA PHE A 11 -4.15 -0.96 38.75
C PHE A 11 -2.96 -1.92 38.90
N PRO A 12 -1.80 -1.46 39.40
CA PRO A 12 -0.63 -2.29 39.57
C PRO A 12 -0.94 -3.46 40.51
N GLY A 13 -0.73 -4.70 40.04
CA GLY A 13 -0.87 -5.93 40.83
C GLY A 13 -2.24 -6.60 40.84
N LYS A 14 -3.25 -6.06 40.13
CA LYS A 14 -4.57 -6.72 40.00
C LYS A 14 -4.78 -7.30 38.61
N THR A 15 -5.51 -8.41 38.54
CA THR A 15 -5.90 -9.06 37.27
C THR A 15 -7.29 -8.58 36.85
N LEU A 16 -7.62 -8.58 35.55
CA LEU A 16 -8.97 -8.19 35.09
C LEU A 16 -10.10 -8.97 35.77
N ALA A 17 -9.84 -10.20 36.17
CA ALA A 17 -10.80 -11.03 36.88
C ALA A 17 -11.19 -10.45 38.26
N GLU A 18 -10.29 -9.73 38.93
CA GLU A 18 -10.46 -9.19 40.29
C GLU A 18 -10.99 -7.75 40.32
N LEU A 19 -11.15 -7.11 39.15
CA LEU A 19 -11.65 -5.74 39.05
C LEU A 19 -13.17 -5.67 39.05
N ALA A 20 -13.71 -4.71 39.82
CA ALA A 20 -15.13 -4.38 39.81
C ALA A 20 -15.57 -3.89 38.41
N THR A 21 -16.86 -4.03 38.10
CA THR A 21 -17.42 -3.71 36.77
C THR A 21 -17.15 -2.27 36.33
N ALA A 22 -17.09 -1.32 37.28
CA ALA A 22 -16.71 0.06 37.02
C ALA A 22 -15.23 0.22 36.62
N GLN A 23 -14.32 -0.51 37.27
CA GLN A 23 -12.89 -0.48 36.97
C GLN A 23 -12.59 -1.15 35.61
N LYS A 24 -13.30 -2.23 35.27
CA LYS A 24 -13.23 -2.85 33.94
C LYS A 24 -13.56 -1.86 32.83
N ARG A 25 -14.61 -1.05 32.99
CA ARG A 25 -15.01 -0.01 32.01
C ARG A 25 -13.92 1.03 31.78
N GLN A 26 -13.21 1.45 32.83
CA GLN A 26 -12.08 2.38 32.70
C GLN A 26 -10.90 1.77 31.95
N VAL A 27 -10.60 0.49 32.19
CA VAL A 27 -9.55 -0.22 31.44
C VAL A 27 -9.93 -0.35 29.96
N PHE A 28 -11.19 -0.69 29.66
CA PHE A 28 -11.66 -0.76 28.26
C PHE A 28 -11.64 0.61 27.57
N ALA A 29 -12.01 1.69 28.27
CA ALA A 29 -11.93 3.05 27.75
C ALA A 29 -10.48 3.45 27.41
N GLU A 30 -9.53 3.20 28.31
CA GLU A 30 -8.11 3.45 28.06
C GLU A 30 -7.57 2.62 26.90
N VAL A 31 -8.04 1.37 26.70
CA VAL A 31 -7.62 0.54 25.55
C VAL A 31 -8.13 1.12 24.24
N ILE A 32 -9.39 1.57 24.20
CA ILE A 32 -9.97 2.19 23.00
C ILE A 32 -9.21 3.48 22.68
N GLU A 33 -8.94 4.33 23.67
CA GLU A 33 -8.21 5.58 23.48
C GLU A 33 -6.74 5.36 23.13
N ALA A 34 -6.10 4.37 23.75
CA ALA A 34 -4.72 3.97 23.42
C ALA A 34 -4.61 3.36 22.01
N SER A 35 -5.67 2.74 21.49
CA SER A 35 -5.73 2.23 20.12
C SER A 35 -5.76 3.36 19.08
N GLY A 36 -6.27 4.54 19.46
CA GLY A 36 -6.23 5.75 18.63
C GLY A 36 -4.93 6.57 18.78
N ARG A 37 -4.11 6.31 19.82
CA ARG A 37 -2.85 7.04 20.01
C ARG A 37 -1.78 6.57 19.03
N SER A 38 -1.19 7.54 18.32
CA SER A 38 -0.01 7.31 17.50
C SER A 38 1.14 6.80 18.37
N SER A 39 1.68 5.63 18.03
CA SER A 39 2.87 5.11 18.69
C SER A 39 4.12 5.77 18.10
N PRO A 40 4.96 6.45 18.91
CA PRO A 40 6.12 7.20 18.41
C PRO A 40 7.15 6.30 17.69
N ARG A 41 7.18 5.01 18.04
CA ARG A 41 8.07 4.01 17.44
C ARG A 41 7.75 3.74 15.96
N PHE A 42 6.47 3.74 15.58
CA PHE A 42 6.07 3.47 14.19
C PHE A 42 5.92 4.78 13.40
N THR A 43 5.38 5.84 14.00
CA THR A 43 5.17 7.13 13.32
C THR A 43 6.48 7.77 12.82
N SER A 44 7.58 7.61 13.57
CA SER A 44 8.90 8.14 13.18
C SER A 44 9.56 7.39 12.02
N GLN A 45 9.12 6.16 11.73
CA GLN A 45 9.65 5.33 10.65
C GLN A 45 8.89 5.55 9.33
N VAL A 46 7.62 5.94 9.38
CA VAL A 46 6.79 6.27 8.21
C VAL A 46 7.49 7.21 7.21
N PRO A 47 8.09 8.36 7.62
CA PRO A 47 8.73 9.25 6.65
C PRO A 47 10.01 8.67 6.03
N LYS A 48 10.66 7.70 6.67
CA LYS A 48 11.83 7.01 6.09
C LYS A 48 11.38 6.04 4.98
N TRP A 49 10.34 5.26 5.26
CA TRP A 49 9.73 4.34 4.30
C TRP A 49 9.12 5.05 3.09
N SER A 50 8.48 6.21 3.31
CA SER A 50 7.94 7.02 2.20
C SER A 50 9.04 7.53 1.27
N ARG A 51 10.18 7.99 1.82
CA ARG A 51 11.33 8.41 1.01
C ARG A 51 11.93 7.24 0.23
N PHE A 52 12.05 6.09 0.88
CA PHE A 52 12.56 4.88 0.22
C PHE A 52 11.67 4.43 -0.93
N GLY A 53 10.34 4.39 -0.73
CA GLY A 53 9.38 4.05 -1.78
C GLY A 53 9.41 5.04 -2.96
N LYS A 54 9.54 6.35 -2.69
CA LYS A 54 9.71 7.37 -3.73
C LYS A 54 11.03 7.19 -4.50
N GLY A 55 12.11 6.81 -3.80
CA GLY A 55 13.40 6.49 -4.44
C GLY A 55 13.28 5.31 -5.41
N LEU A 56 12.63 4.23 -4.98
CA LEU A 56 12.34 3.07 -5.84
C LEU A 56 11.53 3.46 -7.08
N ALA A 57 10.50 4.30 -6.93
CA ALA A 57 9.71 4.76 -8.07
C ALA A 57 10.56 5.54 -9.10
N VAL A 58 11.48 6.40 -8.65
CA VAL A 58 12.40 7.14 -9.54
C VAL A 58 13.33 6.18 -10.28
N VAL A 59 13.87 5.17 -9.59
CA VAL A 59 14.74 4.16 -10.21
C VAL A 59 13.97 3.36 -11.27
N THR A 60 12.73 2.96 -10.99
CA THR A 60 11.88 2.27 -11.97
C THR A 60 11.68 3.12 -13.23
N VAL A 61 11.35 4.41 -13.07
CA VAL A 61 11.17 5.33 -14.21
C VAL A 61 12.48 5.48 -14.99
N ALA A 62 13.63 5.59 -14.32
CA ALA A 62 14.92 5.69 -14.98
C ALA A 62 15.26 4.44 -15.81
N ILE A 63 14.98 3.24 -15.28
CA ILE A 63 15.14 1.98 -16.01
C ILE A 63 14.22 1.94 -17.23
N SER A 64 12.99 2.41 -17.11
CA SER A 64 12.07 2.46 -18.25
C SER A 64 12.51 3.41 -19.35
N VAL A 65 13.02 4.59 -19.00
CA VAL A 65 13.62 5.51 -19.99
C VAL A 65 14.79 4.83 -20.71
N TYR A 66 15.61 4.06 -19.99
CA TYR A 66 16.71 3.31 -20.59
C TYR A 66 16.23 2.24 -21.58
N ASN A 67 15.21 1.47 -21.21
CA ASN A 67 14.60 0.46 -22.09
C ASN A 67 14.01 1.10 -23.37
N ILE A 68 13.32 2.23 -23.24
CA ILE A 68 12.76 2.98 -24.39
C ILE A 68 13.88 3.47 -25.31
N TRP A 69 15.00 3.94 -24.75
CA TRP A 69 16.11 4.45 -25.56
C TRP A 69 16.77 3.37 -26.42
N GLN A 70 16.90 2.16 -25.88
CA GLN A 70 17.50 1.02 -26.56
C GLN A 70 16.55 0.32 -27.56
N ALA A 71 15.26 0.64 -27.52
CA ALA A 71 14.25 0.00 -28.36
C ALA A 71 14.25 0.51 -29.81
N GLN A 72 14.03 -0.43 -30.75
CA GLN A 72 13.86 -0.08 -32.18
C GLN A 72 12.64 0.80 -32.45
N ASN A 73 11.53 0.58 -31.73
CA ASN A 73 10.30 1.38 -31.85
C ASN A 73 9.97 2.06 -30.51
N LYS A 74 10.55 3.25 -30.32
CA LYS A 74 10.51 4.01 -29.06
C LYS A 74 9.09 4.33 -28.60
N LEU A 75 8.21 4.75 -29.52
CA LEU A 75 6.82 5.09 -29.19
C LEU A 75 6.01 3.87 -28.75
N ARG A 76 6.13 2.74 -29.45
CA ARG A 76 5.41 1.50 -29.12
C ARG A 76 5.85 0.95 -27.76
N GLN A 77 7.15 0.97 -27.48
CA GLN A 77 7.68 0.53 -26.18
C GLN A 77 7.33 1.50 -25.05
N GLY A 78 7.37 2.81 -25.30
CA GLY A 78 6.95 3.81 -24.32
C GLY A 78 5.49 3.66 -23.88
N VAL A 79 4.59 3.38 -24.82
CA VAL A 79 3.16 3.13 -24.50
C VAL A 79 2.99 1.83 -23.72
N LYS A 80 3.66 0.74 -24.12
CA LYS A 80 3.57 -0.55 -23.42
C LYS A 80 4.12 -0.44 -21.99
N GLU A 81 5.30 0.12 -21.83
CA GLU A 81 5.95 0.25 -20.53
C GLU A 81 5.20 1.23 -19.61
N GLY A 82 4.70 2.34 -20.18
CA GLY A 82 3.84 3.28 -19.46
C GLY A 82 2.51 2.65 -19.00
N ALA A 83 1.88 1.84 -19.85
CA ALA A 83 0.65 1.13 -19.50
C ALA A 83 0.88 0.09 -18.40
N THR A 84 1.97 -0.68 -18.46
CA THR A 84 2.30 -1.69 -17.44
C THR A 84 2.62 -1.03 -16.09
N LEU A 85 3.38 0.07 -16.08
CA LEU A 85 3.64 0.86 -14.87
C LEU A 85 2.36 1.46 -14.28
N ALA A 86 1.51 2.06 -15.12
CA ALA A 86 0.24 2.63 -14.69
C ALA A 86 -0.71 1.53 -14.17
N GLY A 87 -0.77 0.39 -14.85
CA GLY A 87 -1.56 -0.77 -14.46
C GLY A 87 -1.16 -1.33 -13.10
N GLY A 88 0.15 -1.45 -12.85
CA GLY A 88 0.66 -1.89 -11.55
C GLY A 88 0.37 -0.89 -10.43
N ALA A 89 0.55 0.41 -10.69
CA ALA A 89 0.26 1.46 -9.70
C ALA A 89 -1.23 1.53 -9.35
N LEU A 90 -2.10 1.54 -10.36
CA LEU A 90 -3.55 1.59 -10.18
C LEU A 90 -4.09 0.29 -9.59
N GLY A 91 -3.58 -0.87 -10.00
CA GLY A 91 -3.95 -2.16 -9.44
C GLY A 91 -3.59 -2.29 -7.97
N GLY A 92 -2.38 -1.86 -7.59
CA GLY A 92 -1.95 -1.81 -6.19
C GLY A 92 -2.76 -0.82 -5.35
N ALA A 93 -3.06 0.37 -5.89
CA ALA A 93 -3.89 1.36 -5.22
C ALA A 93 -5.34 0.88 -5.02
N ALA A 94 -5.95 0.30 -6.06
CA ALA A 94 -7.31 -0.22 -5.99
C ALA A 94 -7.43 -1.39 -4.99
N ALA A 95 -6.46 -2.30 -4.99
CA ALA A 95 -6.43 -3.42 -4.05
C ALA A 95 -6.16 -2.98 -2.60
N THR A 96 -5.37 -1.94 -2.38
CA THR A 96 -5.16 -1.40 -1.03
C THR A 96 -6.33 -0.59 -0.53
N ALA A 97 -7.07 0.10 -1.41
CA ALA A 97 -8.29 0.79 -1.04
C ALA A 97 -9.34 -0.20 -0.48
N SER A 98 -9.46 -1.39 -1.06
CA SER A 98 -10.35 -2.43 -0.55
C SER A 98 -9.86 -3.07 0.75
N ALA A 99 -8.55 -3.03 1.04
CA ALA A 99 -7.99 -3.51 2.30
C ALA A 99 -8.57 -2.80 3.53
N GLY A 100 -8.94 -1.52 3.40
CA GLY A 100 -9.58 -0.76 4.47
C GLY A 100 -10.92 -1.35 4.92
N LEU A 101 -11.64 -2.03 4.01
CA LEU A 101 -12.90 -2.73 4.31
C LEU A 101 -12.66 -4.14 4.85
N VAL A 102 -11.62 -4.83 4.35
CA VAL A 102 -11.37 -6.25 4.69
C VAL A 102 -10.65 -6.41 6.03
N CYS A 103 -9.64 -5.61 6.29
CA CYS A 103 -8.73 -5.81 7.42
C CYS A 103 -8.55 -4.56 8.29
N GLY A 104 -9.22 -3.46 7.93
CA GLY A 104 -9.17 -2.18 8.64
C GLY A 104 -7.85 -1.42 8.42
N PRO A 105 -7.85 -0.11 8.72
CA PRO A 105 -6.67 0.76 8.49
C PRO A 105 -5.50 0.46 9.45
N GLY A 106 -5.72 -0.37 10.48
CA GLY A 106 -4.73 -0.71 11.49
C GLY A 106 -3.90 -1.96 11.22
N ALA A 107 -4.16 -2.69 10.12
CA ALA A 107 -3.50 -3.96 9.80
C ALA A 107 -2.45 -3.79 8.68
N PRO A 108 -1.19 -3.41 9.01
CA PRO A 108 -0.17 -3.10 8.01
C PRO A 108 0.14 -4.29 7.09
N VAL A 109 0.10 -5.52 7.64
CA VAL A 109 0.41 -6.74 6.88
C VAL A 109 -0.61 -6.97 5.75
N CYS A 110 -1.90 -6.78 6.04
CA CYS A 110 -2.95 -7.04 5.07
C CYS A 110 -2.87 -6.07 3.88
N VAL A 111 -2.65 -4.78 4.17
CA VAL A 111 -2.49 -3.74 3.16
C VAL A 111 -1.27 -4.02 2.29
N THR A 112 -0.14 -4.44 2.86
CA THR A 112 1.07 -4.76 2.06
C THR A 112 0.86 -5.94 1.11
N VAL A 113 0.17 -7.00 1.56
CA VAL A 113 -0.10 -8.18 0.71
C VAL A 113 -1.02 -7.79 -0.43
N LEU A 114 -2.11 -7.06 -0.13
CA LEU A 114 -3.05 -6.63 -1.16
C LEU A 114 -2.42 -5.64 -2.15
N PHE A 115 -1.53 -4.76 -1.70
CA PHE A 115 -0.77 -3.88 -2.60
C PHE A 115 0.07 -4.68 -3.60
N VAL A 116 0.81 -5.68 -3.13
CA VAL A 116 1.72 -6.46 -3.97
C VAL A 116 0.92 -7.34 -4.94
N VAL A 117 -0.08 -8.07 -4.44
CA VAL A 117 -0.91 -8.95 -5.26
C VAL A 117 -1.71 -8.14 -6.28
N GLY A 118 -2.33 -7.04 -5.85
CA GLY A 118 -3.07 -6.13 -6.73
C GLY A 118 -2.19 -5.43 -7.76
N GLY A 119 -0.97 -5.05 -7.38
CA GLY A 119 -0.01 -4.45 -8.30
C GLY A 119 0.49 -5.41 -9.36
N ILE A 120 0.82 -6.65 -8.99
CA ILE A 120 1.22 -7.69 -9.96
C ILE A 120 0.07 -8.02 -10.90
N ALA A 121 -1.15 -8.24 -10.36
CA ALA A 121 -2.32 -8.53 -11.16
C ALA A 121 -2.65 -7.36 -12.12
N GLY A 122 -2.60 -6.12 -11.64
CA GLY A 122 -2.84 -4.93 -12.44
C GLY A 122 -1.80 -4.75 -13.55
N ALA A 123 -0.51 -5.00 -13.28
CA ALA A 123 0.54 -4.92 -14.27
C ALA A 123 0.37 -5.96 -15.39
N LEU A 124 0.05 -7.21 -15.04
CA LEU A 124 -0.16 -8.28 -16.02
C LEU A 124 -1.38 -8.04 -16.91
N LEU A 125 -2.48 -7.56 -16.31
CA LEU A 125 -3.69 -7.21 -17.06
C LEU A 125 -3.44 -6.02 -17.99
N ALA A 126 -2.70 -5.01 -17.53
CA ALA A 126 -2.37 -3.85 -18.33
C ALA A 126 -1.42 -4.18 -19.50
N ASP A 127 -0.46 -5.10 -19.32
CA ASP A 127 0.43 -5.53 -20.40
C ASP A 127 -0.37 -6.19 -21.55
N LYS A 128 -1.25 -7.14 -21.19
CA LYS A 128 -2.18 -7.80 -22.12
C LYS A 128 -3.10 -6.80 -22.83
N ALA A 129 -3.67 -5.87 -22.06
CA ALA A 129 -4.57 -4.86 -22.60
C ALA A 129 -3.83 -3.89 -23.54
N ALA A 130 -2.61 -3.46 -23.18
CA ALA A 130 -1.79 -2.58 -24.00
C ALA A 130 -1.43 -3.23 -25.34
N GLU A 131 -1.09 -4.52 -25.34
CA GLU A 131 -0.76 -5.26 -26.55
C GLU A 131 -1.96 -5.39 -27.49
N GLN A 132 -3.14 -5.65 -26.92
CA GLN A 132 -4.39 -5.69 -27.66
C GLN A 132 -4.78 -4.32 -28.20
N LEU A 133 -4.55 -3.24 -27.44
CA LEU A 133 -4.83 -1.88 -27.85
C LEU A 133 -3.89 -1.41 -28.96
N LEU A 134 -2.59 -1.70 -28.84
CA LEU A 134 -1.57 -1.39 -29.86
C LEU A 134 -1.76 -2.17 -31.17
N SER A 135 -2.41 -3.34 -31.11
CA SER A 135 -2.76 -4.14 -32.28
C SER A 135 -4.04 -3.65 -32.97
N GLN A 136 -5.03 -3.18 -32.20
CA GLN A 136 -6.32 -2.72 -32.71
C GLN A 136 -6.35 -1.25 -33.12
N ARG A 137 -5.60 -0.40 -32.43
CA ARG A 137 -5.43 1.01 -32.77
C ARG A 137 -3.95 1.30 -32.84
N ASP A 138 -3.50 1.83 -33.97
CA ASP A 138 -2.21 2.51 -34.06
C ASP A 138 -2.28 3.82 -33.25
N VAL A 139 -2.40 3.70 -31.93
CA VAL A 139 -2.24 4.82 -30.98
C VAL A 139 -0.88 5.48 -31.15
N VAL A 140 0.09 4.76 -31.72
CA VAL A 140 1.39 5.26 -32.15
C VAL A 140 1.27 6.30 -33.26
N ALA A 141 0.35 6.11 -34.22
CA ALA A 141 0.10 7.05 -35.32
C ALA A 141 -0.59 8.34 -34.83
N TRP A 142 -1.45 8.24 -33.82
CA TRP A 142 -2.12 9.39 -33.19
C TRP A 142 -1.21 10.23 -32.26
N LEU A 143 -0.11 9.66 -31.77
CA LEU A 143 0.88 10.34 -30.92
C LEU A 143 2.08 10.89 -31.72
N GLY A 144 2.16 10.57 -33.01
CA GLY A 144 3.27 10.94 -33.90
C GLY A 144 2.99 12.13 -34.82
N GLU A 145 1.79 12.70 -34.78
CA GLU A 145 1.37 13.91 -35.52
C GLU A 145 1.15 15.08 -34.55
#